data_AF-A0A9P1GI71-F1
#
_entry.id   AF-A0A9P1GI71-F1
#
_cell.length_a   1.000
_cell.length_b   1.000
_cell.length_c   1.000
_cell.angle_alpha   90.00
_cell.angle_beta   90.00
_cell.angle_gamma   90.00
#
_symmetry.space_group_name_H-M   'P 1'
#
loop_
_entity.id
_entity.type
_entity.pdbx_description
1 polymer ?
#
loop_
_entity_poly.entity_id
_entity_poly.type
_entity_poly.pdbx_seq_one_letter_code
_entity_poly.pdbx_strand_id
1 'polypeptide(L)'
;MRSCAAMLSVQREFRRHCPAEVDMLPVLDFSDVKTIAGWRKLRQLCGEWGKFYHHRIRAFSAEFFAFLLIILADLMIGMLVPEYTELSGVNLASLLVAGLVSTALIVSILLLVYLGNEVNEAAERHRFILNRTRCLLIAMKHDDESRQNTGLACSKEQLEKSTDMMASLSDELESESKVMPLTLLGMPLGYSLLSFLNFIPIGVVTLGCNLVYQSHTRASATDSRHIHSTLCGFAVPYMLHSWDLGTAVQRVTSAGMRSTLVNFCGNKDNVSRCTS
;
A
#
# COMPACT_ATOMS: atom_id res chain seq x y z
N MET A 1 -2.43 8.79 7.36
CA MET A 1 -1.46 9.76 6.81
C MET A 1 -2.13 10.90 6.03
N ARG A 2 -2.94 10.64 4.99
CA ARG A 2 -3.61 11.71 4.21
C ARG A 2 -4.41 12.70 5.07
N SER A 3 -5.17 12.20 6.05
CA SER A 3 -5.92 13.05 7.00
C SER A 3 -5.02 13.89 7.90
N CYS A 4 -3.85 13.37 8.30
CA CYS A 4 -2.88 14.13 9.11
C CYS A 4 -2.29 15.31 8.31
N ALA A 5 -2.01 15.09 7.03
CA ALA A 5 -1.49 16.14 6.14
C ALA A 5 -2.53 17.25 5.89
N ALA A 6 -3.81 16.88 5.72
CA ALA A 6 -4.89 17.84 5.51
C ALA A 6 -5.12 18.79 6.70
N MET A 7 -4.87 18.32 7.93
CA MET A 7 -4.94 19.18 9.12
C MET A 7 -3.81 20.21 9.18
N LEU A 8 -2.67 19.95 8.53
CA LEU A 8 -1.52 20.87 8.50
C LEU A 8 -1.62 21.91 7.38
N SER A 9 -2.35 21.61 6.29
CA SER A 9 -2.52 22.53 5.19
C SER A 9 -3.56 23.60 5.53
N VAL A 10 -3.09 24.81 5.84
CA VAL A 10 -3.92 26.01 6.01
C VAL A 10 -4.48 26.48 4.65
N GLN A 11 -3.76 26.22 3.56
CA GLN A 11 -4.15 26.67 2.22
C GLN A 11 -5.30 25.82 1.66
N ARG A 12 -6.44 26.46 1.36
CA ARG A 12 -7.64 25.84 0.76
C ARG A 12 -7.35 25.11 -0.55
N GLU A 13 -6.32 25.51 -1.28
CA GLU A 13 -5.92 24.91 -2.55
C GLU A 13 -5.55 23.42 -2.41
N PHE A 14 -4.85 23.06 -1.33
CA PHE A 14 -4.50 21.66 -1.06
C PHE A 14 -5.69 20.82 -0.59
N ARG A 15 -6.76 21.46 -0.08
CA ARG A 15 -7.97 20.78 0.38
C ARG A 15 -8.96 20.44 -0.74
N ARG A 16 -8.89 21.11 -1.91
CA ARG A 16 -9.82 20.89 -3.03
C ARG A 16 -9.87 19.45 -3.55
N HIS A 17 -8.77 18.70 -3.39
CA HIS A 17 -8.66 17.31 -3.84
C HIS A 17 -8.91 16.30 -2.72
N CYS A 18 -9.25 16.78 -1.51
CA CYS A 18 -9.54 15.90 -0.39
C CYS A 18 -11.03 15.49 -0.43
N PRO A 19 -11.35 14.25 -0.05
CA PRO A 19 -12.74 13.82 0.10
C PRO A 19 -13.44 14.65 1.19
N ALA A 20 -14.76 14.84 1.07
CA ALA A 20 -15.52 15.78 1.89
C ALA A 20 -15.38 15.53 3.41
N GLU A 21 -15.20 14.27 3.81
CA GLU A 21 -15.00 13.88 5.21
C GLU A 21 -13.69 14.43 5.79
N VAL A 22 -12.65 14.58 4.95
CA VAL A 22 -11.34 15.10 5.35
C VAL A 22 -11.34 16.63 5.37
N ASP A 23 -12.16 17.28 4.54
CA ASP A 23 -12.27 18.74 4.49
C ASP A 23 -12.89 19.32 5.78
N MET A 24 -13.75 18.53 6.45
CA MET A 24 -14.34 18.90 7.74
C MET A 24 -13.34 18.89 8.92
N LEU A 25 -12.12 18.39 8.73
CA LEU A 25 -11.14 18.36 9.81
C LEU A 25 -10.62 19.77 10.13
N PRO A 26 -10.55 20.14 11.42
CA PRO A 26 -10.05 21.45 11.83
C PRO A 26 -8.60 21.63 11.38
N VAL A 27 -8.28 22.85 10.98
CA VAL A 27 -6.88 23.25 10.72
C VAL A 27 -6.14 23.27 12.05
N LEU A 28 -4.94 22.70 12.08
CA LEU A 28 -4.12 22.69 13.28
C LEU A 28 -3.65 24.12 13.60
N ASP A 29 -3.88 24.54 14.84
CA ASP A 29 -3.23 25.73 15.38
C ASP A 29 -1.84 25.35 15.94
N PHE A 30 -0.78 25.87 15.34
CA PHE A 30 0.59 25.65 15.78
C PHE A 30 1.03 26.63 16.88
N SER A 31 0.22 27.63 17.20
CA SER A 31 0.45 28.50 18.35
C SER A 31 0.12 27.79 19.66
N ASP A 32 -0.81 26.81 19.65
CA ASP A 32 -1.17 26.03 20.82
C ASP A 32 -0.36 24.72 20.93
N VAL A 33 0.43 24.65 22.00
CA VAL A 33 1.23 23.48 22.39
C VAL A 33 0.37 22.22 22.58
N LYS A 34 -0.85 22.36 23.12
CA LYS A 34 -1.73 21.19 23.36
C LYS A 34 -2.19 20.58 22.04
N THR A 35 -2.53 21.43 21.08
CA THR A 35 -2.93 21.04 19.74
C THR A 35 -1.82 20.29 19.00
N ILE A 36 -0.57 20.79 19.06
CA ILE A 36 0.61 20.08 18.53
C ILE A 36 0.80 18.72 19.20
N ALA A 37 0.69 18.65 20.52
CA ALA A 37 0.84 17.41 21.27
C ALA A 37 -0.26 16.38 20.94
N GLY A 38 -1.51 16.82 20.79
CA GLY A 38 -2.63 15.98 20.38
C GLY A 38 -2.44 15.42 18.97
N TRP A 39 -1.99 16.27 18.05
CA TRP A 39 -1.66 15.84 16.69
C TRP A 39 -0.51 14.84 16.63
N ARG A 40 0.55 15.05 17.42
CA ARG A 40 1.66 14.09 17.56
C ARG A 40 1.14 12.72 18.00
N LYS A 41 0.27 12.66 19.02
CA LYS A 41 -0.32 11.40 19.49
C LYS A 41 -1.19 10.72 18.42
N LEU A 42 -2.01 11.50 17.71
CA LEU A 42 -2.83 10.96 16.62
C LEU A 42 -1.96 10.39 15.49
N ARG A 43 -0.85 11.06 15.16
CA ARG A 43 0.12 10.57 14.20
C ARG A 43 0.77 9.27 14.68
N GLN A 44 1.22 9.21 15.92
CA GLN A 44 1.80 7.99 16.51
C GLN A 44 0.82 6.83 16.43
N LEU A 45 -0.45 7.05 16.79
CA LEU A 45 -1.51 6.06 16.64
C LEU A 45 -1.65 5.64 15.16
N CYS A 46 -1.77 6.59 14.24
CA CYS A 46 -1.86 6.29 12.81
C CYS A 46 -0.64 5.51 12.29
N GLY A 47 0.56 5.78 12.82
CA GLY A 47 1.80 5.10 12.49
C GLY A 47 1.82 3.67 13.01
N GLU A 48 1.47 3.45 14.27
CA GLU A 48 1.37 2.11 14.88
C GLU A 48 0.36 1.23 14.14
N TRP A 49 -0.85 1.75 13.91
CA TRP A 49 -1.86 1.03 13.14
C TRP A 49 -1.41 0.81 11.70
N GLY A 50 -0.79 1.81 11.08
CA GLY A 50 -0.21 1.73 9.74
C GLY A 50 0.82 0.60 9.62
N LYS A 51 1.69 0.42 10.62
CA LYS A 51 2.69 -0.67 10.66
C LYS A 51 2.03 -2.05 10.67
N PHE A 52 0.98 -2.24 11.47
CA PHE A 52 0.24 -3.50 11.48
C PHE A 52 -0.43 -3.80 10.14
N TYR A 53 -1.08 -2.80 9.54
CA TYR A 53 -1.68 -2.97 8.21
C TYR A 53 -0.62 -3.24 7.14
N HIS A 54 0.52 -2.55 7.19
CA HIS A 54 1.62 -2.76 6.27
C HIS A 54 2.14 -4.21 6.33
N HIS A 55 2.38 -4.74 7.54
CA HIS A 55 2.82 -6.14 7.68
C HIS A 55 1.79 -7.13 7.14
N ARG A 56 0.49 -6.89 7.39
CA ARG A 56 -0.59 -7.75 6.86
C ARG A 56 -0.66 -7.72 5.35
N ILE A 57 -0.64 -6.53 4.75
CA ILE A 57 -0.67 -6.37 3.28
C ILE A 57 0.58 -6.99 2.67
N ARG A 58 1.76 -6.80 3.27
CA ARG A 58 3.00 -7.41 2.79
C ARG A 58 2.95 -8.93 2.83
N ALA A 59 2.52 -9.52 3.96
CA ALA A 59 2.38 -10.97 4.10
C ALA A 59 1.40 -11.53 3.07
N PHE A 60 0.22 -10.90 2.94
CA PHE A 60 -0.79 -11.27 1.96
C PHE A 60 -0.24 -11.16 0.53
N SER A 61 0.39 -10.05 0.15
CA SER A 61 0.95 -9.88 -1.18
C SER A 61 2.04 -10.90 -1.52
N ALA A 62 2.86 -11.28 -0.54
CA ALA A 62 3.92 -12.28 -0.73
C ALA A 62 3.34 -13.69 -0.92
N GLU A 63 2.34 -14.05 -0.13
CA GLU A 63 1.62 -15.33 -0.24
C GLU A 63 0.93 -15.43 -1.61
N PHE A 64 0.21 -14.39 -2.03
CA PHE A 64 -0.45 -14.36 -3.34
C PHE A 64 0.56 -14.44 -4.49
N PHE A 65 1.71 -13.78 -4.37
CA PHE A 65 2.77 -13.87 -5.35
C PHE A 65 3.35 -15.30 -5.45
N ALA A 66 3.55 -15.98 -4.32
CA ALA A 66 4.00 -17.36 -4.31
C ALA A 66 2.99 -18.31 -4.97
N PHE A 67 1.69 -18.17 -4.67
CA PHE A 67 0.64 -18.93 -5.34
C PHE A 67 0.61 -18.67 -6.86
N LEU A 68 0.81 -17.42 -7.28
CA LEU A 68 0.88 -17.07 -8.69
C LEU A 68 2.04 -17.78 -9.40
N LEU A 69 3.22 -17.87 -8.76
CA LEU A 69 4.35 -18.61 -9.31
C LEU A 69 4.08 -20.11 -9.43
N ILE A 70 3.37 -20.71 -8.47
CA ILE A 70 2.98 -22.12 -8.51
C ILE A 70 2.02 -22.37 -9.68
N ILE A 71 0.97 -21.55 -9.83
CA ILE A 71 0.01 -21.67 -10.93
C ILE A 71 0.72 -21.49 -12.28
N LEU A 72 1.63 -20.52 -12.37
CA LEU A 72 2.40 -20.27 -13.59
C LEU A 72 3.32 -21.45 -13.93
N ALA A 73 3.97 -22.05 -12.93
CA ALA A 73 4.82 -23.23 -13.12
C ALA A 73 4.00 -24.44 -13.57
N ASP A 74 2.83 -24.66 -12.97
CA ASP A 74 1.88 -25.70 -13.36
C ASP A 74 1.43 -25.54 -14.82
N LEU A 75 1.05 -24.31 -15.22
CA LEU A 75 0.72 -23.97 -16.61
C LEU A 75 1.88 -24.24 -17.56
N MET A 76 3.11 -23.87 -17.19
CA MET A 76 4.30 -24.12 -18.01
C MET A 76 4.58 -25.62 -18.17
N ILE A 77 4.42 -26.42 -17.11
CA ILE A 77 4.58 -27.88 -17.17
C ILE A 77 3.52 -28.49 -18.09
N GLY A 78 2.25 -28.06 -17.94
CA GLY A 78 1.16 -28.50 -18.81
C GLY A 78 1.39 -28.17 -20.30
N MET A 79 2.03 -27.04 -20.61
CA MET A 79 2.38 -26.69 -22.00
C MET A 79 3.61 -27.42 -22.54
N LEU A 80 4.57 -27.80 -21.69
CA LEU A 80 5.84 -28.40 -22.09
C LEU A 80 5.76 -29.92 -22.27
N VAL A 81 4.89 -30.60 -21.51
CA VAL A 81 4.81 -32.06 -21.48
C VAL A 81 3.46 -32.51 -22.06
N PRO A 82 3.38 -32.88 -23.35
CA PRO A 82 2.12 -33.22 -24.01
C PRO A 82 1.45 -34.48 -23.41
N GLU A 83 2.24 -35.39 -22.86
CA GLU A 83 1.74 -36.55 -22.12
C GLU A 83 0.98 -36.13 -20.85
N TYR A 84 1.35 -35.00 -20.25
CA TYR A 84 0.69 -34.46 -19.06
C TYR A 84 -0.69 -33.90 -19.40
N THR A 85 -0.88 -33.32 -20.58
CA THR A 85 -2.19 -32.84 -21.04
C THR A 85 -3.20 -33.97 -21.23
N GLU A 86 -2.76 -35.12 -21.77
CA GLU A 86 -3.64 -36.28 -21.91
C GLU A 86 -3.99 -36.91 -20.57
N LEU A 87 -3.02 -37.00 -19.65
CA LEU A 87 -3.20 -37.64 -18.34
C LEU A 87 -4.03 -36.78 -17.37
N SER A 88 -3.84 -35.46 -17.39
CA SER A 88 -4.50 -34.54 -16.46
C SER A 88 -5.92 -34.15 -16.90
N GLY A 89 -6.30 -34.44 -18.16
CA GLY A 89 -7.60 -34.03 -18.71
C GLY A 89 -7.79 -32.51 -18.69
N VAL A 90 -6.70 -31.74 -18.77
CA VAL A 90 -6.75 -30.27 -18.74
C VAL A 90 -7.46 -29.77 -20.00
N ASN A 91 -8.73 -29.43 -19.82
CA ASN A 91 -9.53 -28.77 -20.84
C ASN A 91 -8.97 -27.38 -21.13
N LEU A 92 -9.11 -26.93 -22.38
CA LEU A 92 -8.81 -25.55 -22.80
C LEU A 92 -9.49 -24.52 -21.88
N ALA A 93 -10.68 -24.85 -21.37
CA ALA A 93 -11.40 -24.03 -20.39
C ALA A 93 -10.60 -23.83 -19.09
N SER A 94 -9.98 -24.88 -18.53
CA SER A 94 -9.17 -24.79 -17.31
C SER A 94 -7.93 -23.93 -17.52
N LEU A 95 -7.27 -24.07 -18.67
CA LEU A 95 -6.15 -23.23 -19.07
C LEU A 95 -6.55 -21.75 -19.15
N LEU A 96 -7.71 -21.47 -19.76
CA LEU A 96 -8.24 -20.12 -19.90
C LEU A 96 -8.60 -19.52 -18.53
N VAL A 97 -9.28 -20.28 -17.66
CA VAL A 97 -9.61 -19.83 -16.30
C VAL A 97 -8.33 -19.54 -15.50
N ALA A 98 -7.34 -20.44 -15.53
CA ALA A 98 -6.07 -20.22 -14.85
C ALA A 98 -5.35 -18.97 -15.37
N GLY A 99 -5.30 -18.78 -16.70
CA GLY A 99 -4.74 -17.57 -17.31
C GLY A 99 -5.48 -16.29 -16.92
N LEU A 100 -6.82 -16.32 -16.85
CA LEU A 100 -7.62 -15.18 -16.38
C LEU A 100 -7.35 -14.86 -14.91
N VAL A 101 -7.24 -15.87 -14.04
CA VAL A 101 -6.90 -15.68 -12.63
C VAL A 101 -5.49 -15.10 -12.48
N SER A 102 -4.50 -15.63 -13.20
CA SER A 102 -3.12 -15.12 -13.18
C SER A 102 -3.04 -13.67 -13.66
N THR A 103 -3.75 -13.31 -14.75
CA THR A 103 -3.77 -11.93 -15.25
C THR A 103 -4.46 -10.97 -14.27
N ALA A 104 -5.60 -11.36 -13.68
CA ALA A 104 -6.28 -10.56 -12.65
C ALA A 104 -5.39 -10.32 -11.42
N LEU A 105 -4.62 -11.34 -11.01
CA LEU A 105 -3.66 -11.22 -9.92
C LEU A 105 -2.51 -10.25 -10.26
N ILE A 106 -1.95 -10.33 -11.47
CA ILE A 106 -0.93 -9.37 -11.92
C ILE A 106 -1.47 -7.94 -11.87
N VAL A 107 -2.67 -7.69 -12.39
CA VAL A 107 -3.31 -6.37 -12.34
C VAL A 107 -3.49 -5.88 -10.90
N SER A 108 -3.89 -6.78 -9.99
CA SER A 108 -4.04 -6.46 -8.56
C SER A 108 -2.71 -6.06 -7.91
N ILE A 109 -1.62 -6.76 -8.25
CA ILE A 109 -0.27 -6.41 -7.78
C ILE A 109 0.16 -5.04 -8.32
N LEU A 110 -0.07 -4.76 -9.61
CA LEU A 110 0.26 -3.46 -10.20
C LEU A 110 -0.52 -2.32 -9.53
N LEU A 111 -1.80 -2.52 -9.23
CA LEU A 111 -2.64 -1.56 -8.53
C LEU A 111 -2.16 -1.32 -7.09
N LEU A 112 -1.72 -2.37 -6.39
CA LEU A 112 -1.09 -2.24 -5.06
C LEU A 112 0.20 -1.42 -5.12
N VAL A 113 1.03 -1.62 -6.15
CA VAL A 113 2.27 -0.84 -6.35
C VAL A 113 1.95 0.63 -6.61
N TYR A 114 0.97 0.91 -7.45
CA TYR A 114 0.51 2.26 -7.74
C TYR A 114 0.01 2.97 -6.46
N LEU A 115 -0.86 2.31 -5.69
CA LEU A 115 -1.35 2.85 -4.41
C LEU A 115 -0.21 3.06 -3.41
N GLY A 116 0.76 2.15 -3.35
CA GLY A 116 1.95 2.29 -2.51
C GLY A 116 2.76 3.54 -2.87
N ASN A 117 2.94 3.82 -4.16
CA ASN A 117 3.62 5.01 -4.65
C ASN A 117 2.87 6.30 -4.26
N GLU A 118 1.54 6.34 -4.41
CA GLU A 118 0.77 7.51 -3.97
C GLU A 118 0.87 7.78 -2.46
N VAL A 119 0.98 6.71 -1.64
CA VAL A 119 1.17 6.85 -0.20
C VAL A 119 2.56 7.42 0.12
N ASN A 120 3.59 6.97 -0.59
CA ASN A 120 4.95 7.51 -0.47
C ASN A 120 4.98 9.00 -0.86
N GLU A 121 4.38 9.37 -1.99
CA GLU A 121 4.31 10.76 -2.42
C GLU A 121 3.52 11.63 -1.42
N ALA A 122 2.41 11.11 -0.87
CA ALA A 122 1.67 11.81 0.17
C ALA A 122 2.50 12.02 1.45
N ALA A 123 3.38 11.06 1.80
CA ALA A 123 4.30 11.21 2.93
C ALA A 123 5.38 12.27 2.66
N GLU A 124 5.91 12.35 1.44
CA GLU A 124 6.85 13.41 1.03
C GLU A 124 6.20 14.79 1.08
N ARG A 125 4.99 14.93 0.53
CA ARG A 125 4.20 16.18 0.61
C ARG A 125 3.96 16.59 2.06
N HIS A 126 3.67 15.63 2.93
CA HIS A 126 3.47 15.87 4.36
C HIS A 126 4.74 16.44 5.02
N ARG A 127 5.92 15.89 4.69
CA ARG A 127 7.21 16.41 5.17
C ARG A 127 7.47 17.82 4.65
N PHE A 128 7.20 18.07 3.37
CA PHE A 128 7.37 19.39 2.77
C PHE A 128 6.53 20.46 3.48
N ILE A 129 5.25 20.17 3.76
CA ILE A 129 4.35 21.09 4.47
C ILE A 129 4.88 21.39 5.88
N LEU A 130 5.33 20.36 6.60
CA LEU A 130 5.86 20.55 7.96
C LEU A 130 7.13 21.37 8.00
N ASN A 131 8.07 21.11 7.08
CA ASN A 131 9.28 21.91 6.96
C ASN A 131 8.96 23.37 6.63
N ARG A 132 8.01 23.60 5.73
CA ARG A 132 7.54 24.95 5.41
C ARG A 132 6.93 25.65 6.63
N THR A 133 6.07 24.99 7.37
CA THR A 133 5.47 25.55 8.61
C THR A 133 6.54 25.84 9.66
N ARG A 134 7.54 24.97 9.82
CA ARG A 134 8.69 25.19 10.71
C ARG A 134 9.46 26.46 10.31
N CYS A 135 9.78 26.63 9.03
CA CYS A 135 10.47 27.84 8.54
C CYS A 135 9.66 29.12 8.80
N LEU A 136 8.32 29.08 8.62
CA LEU A 136 7.45 30.22 8.89
C LEU A 136 7.43 30.59 10.37
N LEU A 137 7.34 29.61 11.28
CA LEU A 137 7.38 29.86 12.72
C LEU A 137 8.72 30.48 13.17
N ILE A 138 9.84 30.01 12.61
CA ILE A 138 11.17 30.58 12.89
C ILE A 138 11.26 32.02 12.40
N ALA A 139 10.74 32.32 11.19
CA ALA A 139 10.72 33.68 10.68
C ALA A 139 9.88 34.63 11.56
N MET A 140 8.70 34.17 12.00
CA MET A 140 7.85 34.93 12.94
C MET A 140 8.55 35.19 14.28
N LYS A 141 9.29 34.21 14.81
CA LYS A 141 10.09 34.38 16.04
C LYS A 141 11.09 35.53 15.91
N HIS A 142 11.76 35.66 14.76
CA HIS A 142 12.71 36.75 14.51
C HIS A 142 12.03 38.11 14.31
N ASP A 143 10.87 38.15 13.66
CA ASP A 143 10.10 39.39 13.49
C ASP A 143 9.57 39.92 14.83
N ASP A 144 9.14 39.04 15.74
CA ASP A 144 8.67 39.44 17.07
C ASP A 144 9.78 40.02 17.96
N GLU A 145 11.02 39.52 17.84
CA GLU A 145 12.18 40.10 18.51
C GLU A 145 12.42 41.57 18.10
N SER A 146 12.13 41.91 16.84
CA SER A 146 12.21 43.30 16.37
C SER A 146 11.09 44.21 16.92
N ARG A 147 9.92 43.62 17.25
CA ARG A 147 8.71 44.33 17.71
C ARG A 147 8.55 44.37 19.23
N GLN A 148 9.40 43.66 19.96
CA GLN A 148 9.31 43.47 21.42
C GLN A 148 9.36 44.78 22.24
N ASN A 149 9.65 45.92 21.60
CA ASN A 149 9.52 47.27 22.18
C ASN A 149 8.06 47.77 22.33
N THR A 150 7.03 47.06 21.84
CA THR A 150 5.64 47.56 21.81
C THR A 150 4.67 46.92 22.82
N GLY A 151 5.15 46.13 23.78
CA GLY A 151 4.38 45.79 25.00
C GLY A 151 3.27 44.73 24.86
N LEU A 152 3.10 44.09 23.70
CA LEU A 152 2.23 42.91 23.58
C LEU A 152 2.99 41.67 24.09
N ALA A 153 2.83 41.38 25.38
CA ALA A 153 3.39 40.20 26.04
C ALA A 153 2.62 38.92 25.71
N CYS A 154 2.38 38.64 24.42
CA CYS A 154 2.06 37.27 24.03
C CYS A 154 3.24 36.40 24.48
N SER A 155 2.95 35.30 25.18
CA SER A 155 3.93 34.55 25.96
C SER A 155 5.05 34.00 25.07
N LYS A 156 6.19 34.71 25.02
CA LYS A 156 7.41 34.30 24.31
C LYS A 156 7.81 32.86 24.64
N GLU A 157 7.56 32.43 25.88
CA GLU A 157 7.75 31.07 26.37
C GLU A 157 6.90 30.03 25.62
N GLN A 158 5.63 30.34 25.32
CA GLN A 158 4.76 29.43 24.56
C GLN A 158 5.22 29.25 23.11
N LEU A 159 5.64 30.34 22.46
CA LEU A 159 6.14 30.31 21.08
C LEU A 159 7.48 29.56 20.99
N GLU A 160 8.37 29.74 21.97
CA GLU A 160 9.63 29.00 22.06
C GLU A 160 9.36 27.51 22.23
N LYS A 161 8.47 27.16 23.16
CA LYS A 161 8.07 25.77 23.40
C LYS A 161 7.38 25.13 22.19
N SER A 162 6.54 25.86 21.45
CA SER A 162 5.92 25.34 20.22
C SER A 162 6.96 25.11 19.13
N THR A 163 7.93 26.03 19.00
CA THR A 163 9.01 25.93 18.02
C THR A 163 9.90 24.72 18.30
N ASP A 164 10.27 24.47 19.56
CA ASP A 164 11.05 23.29 19.96
C ASP A 164 10.28 21.97 19.76
N MET A 165 8.97 21.97 20.02
CA MET A 165 8.12 20.81 19.72
C MET A 165 8.02 20.53 18.22
N MET A 166 7.95 21.58 17.40
CA MET A 166 7.93 21.44 15.94
C MET A 166 9.29 20.97 15.40
N ALA A 167 10.41 21.43 15.98
CA ALA A 167 11.74 20.96 15.63
C ALA A 167 11.89 19.45 15.93
N SER A 168 11.54 19.02 17.14
CA SER A 168 11.57 17.60 17.50
C SER A 168 10.64 16.73 16.64
N LEU A 169 9.44 17.22 16.28
CA LEU A 169 8.55 16.54 15.34
C LEU A 169 9.18 16.38 13.96
N SER A 170 9.81 17.44 13.45
CA SER A 170 10.49 17.44 12.15
C SER A 170 11.63 16.43 12.11
N ASP A 171 12.40 16.33 13.19
CA ASP A 171 13.54 15.41 13.29
C ASP A 171 13.06 13.94 13.40
N GLU A 172 12.00 13.70 14.18
CA GLU A 172 11.32 12.40 14.26
C GLU A 172 10.82 11.96 12.88
N LEU A 173 10.19 12.87 12.14
CA LEU A 173 9.71 12.66 10.78
C LEU A 173 10.81 12.34 9.77
N GLU A 174 11.92 13.08 9.86
CA GLU A 174 13.06 12.84 9.01
C GLU A 174 13.67 11.47 9.28
N SER A 175 13.77 11.09 10.56
CA SER A 175 14.24 9.76 10.95
C SER A 175 13.29 8.65 10.46
N GLU A 176 11.97 8.83 10.60
CA GLU A 176 10.96 7.88 10.13
C GLU A 176 11.04 7.66 8.62
N SER A 177 11.22 8.74 7.85
CA SER A 177 11.34 8.67 6.38
C SER A 177 12.57 7.91 5.91
N LYS A 178 13.68 7.99 6.66
CA LYS A 178 14.91 7.25 6.36
C LYS A 178 14.79 5.77 6.72
N VAL A 179 14.01 5.45 7.76
CA VAL A 179 13.94 4.11 8.33
C VAL A 179 12.87 3.24 7.67
N MET A 180 11.78 3.82 7.13
CA MET A 180 10.67 3.03 6.57
C MET A 180 10.06 3.62 5.28
N PRO A 181 10.81 3.68 4.15
CA PRO A 181 10.14 3.73 2.87
C PRO A 181 9.28 2.46 2.71
N LEU A 182 8.05 2.59 2.21
CA LEU A 182 7.25 1.42 1.87
C LEU A 182 8.04 0.64 0.81
N THR A 183 8.47 -0.57 1.17
CA THR A 183 9.26 -1.44 0.30
C THR A 183 8.49 -2.70 -0.03
N LEU A 184 8.55 -3.14 -1.29
CA LEU A 184 8.12 -4.46 -1.72
C LEU A 184 9.36 -5.21 -2.18
N LEU A 185 9.59 -6.41 -1.64
CA LEU A 185 10.80 -7.21 -1.93
C LEU A 185 12.13 -6.47 -1.66
N GLY A 186 12.16 -5.57 -0.67
CA GLY A 186 13.36 -4.81 -0.29
C GLY A 186 13.66 -3.60 -1.20
N MET A 187 12.87 -3.38 -2.25
CA MET A 187 12.94 -2.19 -3.09
C MET A 187 11.85 -1.20 -2.70
N PRO A 188 12.10 0.12 -2.71
CA PRO A 188 11.05 1.11 -2.48
C PRO A 188 9.94 0.94 -3.52
N LEU A 189 8.69 0.90 -3.06
CA LEU A 189 7.51 0.87 -3.90
C LEU A 189 7.47 2.15 -4.75
N GLY A 190 7.78 2.00 -6.04
CA GLY A 190 7.86 3.07 -7.02
C GLY A 190 7.98 2.51 -8.44
N TYR A 191 8.17 3.39 -9.42
CA TYR A 191 8.24 3.02 -10.84
C TYR A 191 9.38 2.03 -11.17
N SER A 192 10.44 2.00 -10.36
CA SER A 192 11.53 1.01 -10.48
C SER A 192 11.06 -0.42 -10.27
N LEU A 193 10.11 -0.64 -9.34
CA LEU A 193 9.53 -1.95 -9.07
C LEU A 193 8.58 -2.40 -10.19
N LEU A 194 7.85 -1.46 -10.79
CA LEU A 194 7.02 -1.69 -11.98
C LEU A 194 7.86 -2.18 -13.16
N SER A 195 9.03 -1.57 -13.39
CA SER A 195 9.96 -2.04 -14.42
C SER A 195 10.39 -3.48 -14.17
N PHE A 196 10.77 -3.82 -12.93
CA PHE A 196 11.20 -5.18 -12.57
C PHE A 196 10.07 -6.21 -12.69
N LEU A 197 8.86 -5.86 -12.23
CA LEU A 197 7.67 -6.70 -12.33
C LEU A 197 7.20 -6.93 -13.77
N ASN A 198 7.46 -5.99 -14.69
CA ASN A 198 7.14 -6.18 -16.10
C ASN A 198 8.16 -7.08 -16.82
N PHE A 199 9.42 -7.14 -16.36
CA PHE A 199 10.43 -8.03 -16.96
C PHE A 199 10.10 -9.52 -16.79
N ILE A 200 9.50 -9.91 -15.66
CA ILE A 200 9.17 -11.31 -15.37
C ILE A 200 8.13 -11.89 -16.34
N PRO A 201 6.92 -11.32 -16.51
CA PRO A 201 5.91 -11.84 -17.42
C PRO A 201 6.34 -11.70 -18.89
N ILE A 202 7.07 -10.65 -19.27
CA ILE A 202 7.65 -10.54 -20.62
C ILE A 202 8.65 -11.68 -20.85
N GLY A 203 9.51 -11.96 -19.88
CA GLY A 203 10.45 -13.07 -19.92
C GLY A 203 9.74 -14.42 -20.08
N VAL A 204 8.69 -14.65 -19.29
CA VAL A 204 7.90 -15.89 -19.35
C VAL A 204 7.16 -16.04 -20.68
N VAL A 205 6.50 -14.98 -21.17
CA VAL A 205 5.81 -15.00 -22.47
C VAL A 205 6.81 -15.22 -23.60
N THR A 206 7.96 -14.55 -23.56
CA THR A 206 9.02 -14.71 -24.57
C THR A 206 9.57 -16.14 -24.55
N LEU A 207 9.81 -16.70 -23.37
CA LEU A 207 10.27 -18.09 -23.21
C LEU A 207 9.22 -19.08 -23.75
N GLY A 208 7.95 -18.88 -23.39
CA GLY A 208 6.83 -19.69 -23.86
C GLY A 208 6.67 -19.65 -25.38
N CYS A 209 6.69 -18.45 -25.98
CA CYS A 209 6.61 -18.29 -27.44
C CYS A 209 7.78 -18.96 -28.16
N ASN A 210 9.00 -18.84 -27.64
CA ASN A 210 10.17 -19.50 -28.23
C ASN A 210 10.06 -21.03 -28.17
N LEU A 211 9.56 -21.59 -27.07
CA LEU A 211 9.34 -23.03 -26.92
C LEU A 211 8.27 -23.56 -27.88
N VAL A 212 7.15 -22.83 -28.03
CA VAL A 212 6.08 -23.17 -28.99
C VAL A 212 6.58 -23.08 -30.44
N TYR A 213 7.37 -22.08 -30.78
CA TYR A 213 7.96 -21.96 -32.10
C TYR A 213 8.93 -23.13 -32.40
N GLN A 214 9.71 -23.55 -31.40
CA GLN A 214 10.65 -24.66 -31.53
C GLN A 214 9.95 -26.03 -31.68
N SER A 215 8.79 -26.23 -31.03
CA SER A 215 8.01 -27.46 -31.22
C SER A 215 7.40 -27.54 -32.62
N HIS A 216 6.89 -26.42 -33.15
CA HIS A 216 6.30 -26.37 -34.49
C HIS A 216 7.30 -26.65 -35.62
N THR A 217 8.53 -26.14 -35.48
CA THR A 217 9.63 -26.38 -36.42
C THR A 217 10.13 -27.83 -36.38
N ARG A 218 10.16 -28.47 -35.20
CA ARG A 218 10.47 -29.90 -35.08
C ARG A 218 9.38 -30.78 -35.70
N ALA A 219 8.11 -30.51 -35.42
CA ALA A 219 6.99 -31.27 -35.98
C ALA A 219 7.00 -31.26 -37.52
N SER A 220 7.25 -30.08 -38.11
CA SER A 220 7.35 -29.93 -39.58
C SER A 220 8.55 -30.67 -40.19
N ALA A 221 9.62 -30.91 -39.42
CA ALA A 221 10.78 -31.67 -39.87
C ALA A 221 10.56 -33.19 -39.78
N THR A 222 9.75 -33.66 -38.83
CA THR A 222 9.42 -35.08 -38.65
C THR A 222 8.30 -35.58 -39.56
N ASP A 223 7.40 -34.70 -40.03
CA ASP A 223 6.28 -35.10 -40.91
C ASP A 223 6.73 -35.50 -42.35
N SER A 224 8.04 -35.44 -42.63
CA SER A 224 8.62 -36.05 -43.84
C SER A 224 9.01 -37.52 -43.64
N ARG A 225 8.91 -38.10 -42.43
CA ARG A 225 9.25 -39.49 -42.15
C ARG A 225 8.29 -40.11 -41.12
N HIS A 226 7.45 -41.03 -41.60
CA HIS A 226 6.67 -42.00 -40.83
C HIS A 226 5.34 -41.55 -40.23
N ILE A 227 4.30 -41.71 -41.07
CA ILE A 227 3.00 -42.23 -40.65
C ILE A 227 3.20 -43.71 -40.26
N HIS A 228 3.11 -44.06 -38.98
CA HIS A 228 2.52 -45.33 -38.50
C HIS A 228 2.52 -45.46 -36.97
N SER A 229 1.30 -45.64 -36.41
CA SER A 229 0.98 -46.39 -35.18
C SER A 229 1.43 -45.75 -33.83
N THR A 230 0.71 -45.77 -32.70
CA THR A 230 -0.32 -46.70 -32.20
C THR A 230 -1.05 -46.06 -30.99
N LEU A 231 -2.32 -46.45 -30.80
CA LEU A 231 -3.18 -46.22 -29.64
C LEU A 231 -2.74 -47.00 -28.38
N CYS A 232 -3.09 -46.47 -27.19
CA CYS A 232 -3.56 -47.12 -25.93
C CYS A 232 -3.35 -46.08 -24.79
N GLY A 233 -4.29 -45.66 -23.94
CA GLY A 233 -5.52 -46.26 -23.41
C GLY A 233 -5.31 -46.57 -21.92
N PHE A 234 -5.69 -45.67 -20.99
CA PHE A 234 -5.91 -46.00 -19.57
C PHE A 234 -6.73 -44.91 -18.85
N ALA A 235 -7.70 -45.35 -18.03
CA ALA A 235 -8.59 -44.52 -17.22
C ALA A 235 -8.47 -44.91 -15.74
N VAL A 236 -8.37 -43.93 -14.83
CA VAL A 236 -8.65 -44.07 -13.37
C VAL A 236 -9.12 -42.71 -12.79
N PRO A 237 -10.12 -42.66 -11.90
CA PRO A 237 -10.69 -41.41 -11.37
C PRO A 237 -10.10 -41.01 -10.00
N TYR A 238 -10.05 -39.71 -9.70
CA TYR A 238 -9.87 -39.21 -8.33
C TYR A 238 -10.88 -38.12 -7.97
N MET A 239 -11.42 -38.27 -6.75
CA MET A 239 -12.41 -37.45 -6.08
C MET A 239 -11.88 -36.07 -5.69
N LEU A 240 -12.72 -35.04 -5.86
CA LEU A 240 -12.56 -33.69 -5.32
C LEU A 240 -13.26 -33.58 -3.96
N HIS A 241 -12.52 -33.14 -2.93
CA HIS A 241 -13.07 -32.66 -1.66
C HIS A 241 -12.93 -31.14 -1.60
N SER A 242 -14.07 -30.44 -1.54
CA SER A 242 -14.20 -28.99 -1.47
C SER A 242 -13.74 -28.44 -0.12
N TRP A 243 -12.97 -27.34 -0.11
CA TRP A 243 -12.74 -26.50 1.07
C TRP A 243 -13.33 -25.10 0.83
N ASP A 244 -14.20 -24.71 1.74
CA ASP A 244 -15.05 -23.53 1.70
C ASP A 244 -14.37 -22.40 2.50
N LEU A 245 -13.67 -21.49 1.80
CA LEU A 245 -12.86 -20.41 2.40
C LEU A 245 -13.62 -19.07 2.53
N GLY A 246 -14.94 -19.06 2.29
CA GLY A 246 -15.73 -17.83 2.11
C GLY A 246 -16.13 -17.08 3.40
N THR A 247 -16.02 -17.67 4.59
CA THR A 247 -16.68 -17.11 5.80
C THR A 247 -15.75 -16.45 6.83
N ALA A 248 -14.43 -16.52 6.67
CA ALA A 248 -13.49 -15.98 7.66
C ALA A 248 -13.22 -14.46 7.52
N VAL A 249 -13.32 -13.91 6.31
CA VAL A 249 -12.84 -12.53 6.03
C VAL A 249 -13.86 -11.46 6.42
N GLN A 250 -15.15 -11.80 6.53
CA GLN A 250 -16.21 -10.80 6.76
C GLN A 250 -16.51 -10.50 8.25
N ARG A 251 -15.99 -11.30 9.20
CA ARG A 251 -16.28 -11.10 10.65
C ARG A 251 -15.24 -10.27 11.41
N VAL A 252 -14.05 -10.01 10.86
CA VAL A 252 -12.96 -9.35 11.60
C VAL A 252 -12.96 -7.82 11.42
N THR A 253 -13.56 -7.30 10.35
CA THR A 253 -13.50 -5.87 10.00
C THR A 253 -14.55 -4.99 10.71
N SER A 254 -15.67 -5.55 11.20
CA SER A 254 -16.74 -4.75 11.82
C SER A 254 -16.62 -4.58 13.34
N ALA A 255 -15.91 -5.48 14.04
CA ALA A 255 -15.83 -5.47 15.50
C ALA A 255 -14.78 -4.49 16.07
N GLY A 256 -13.69 -4.23 15.34
CA GLY A 256 -12.58 -3.41 15.85
C GLY A 256 -12.82 -1.90 15.84
N MET A 257 -13.63 -1.40 14.90
CA MET A 257 -13.79 0.05 14.69
C MET A 257 -14.75 0.73 15.68
N ARG A 258 -15.72 -0.01 16.25
CA ARG A 258 -16.69 0.57 17.21
C ARG A 258 -16.15 0.70 18.63
N SER A 259 -15.18 -0.12 19.05
CA SER A 259 -14.71 -0.15 20.45
C SER A 259 -13.82 1.06 20.79
N THR A 260 -12.97 1.52 19.87
CA THR A 260 -11.96 2.55 20.17
C THR A 260 -12.49 3.98 20.02
N LEU A 261 -13.47 4.21 19.14
CA LEU A 261 -14.11 5.53 18.98
C LEU A 261 -14.94 5.94 20.20
N VAL A 262 -15.49 4.97 20.95
CA VAL A 262 -16.24 5.24 22.19
C VAL A 262 -15.31 5.70 23.32
N ASN A 263 -14.07 5.22 23.37
CA ASN A 263 -13.09 5.66 24.37
C ASN A 263 -12.48 7.04 24.09
N PHE A 264 -12.50 7.52 22.84
CA PHE A 264 -11.98 8.85 22.50
C PHE A 264 -13.01 9.98 22.76
N CYS A 265 -14.30 9.67 22.76
CA CYS A 265 -15.38 10.63 23.08
C CYS A 265 -15.82 10.60 24.57
N GLY A 266 -15.24 9.72 25.39
CA GLY A 266 -15.59 9.49 26.78
C GLY A 266 -14.98 10.46 27.79
N ASN A 267 -14.68 11.70 27.41
CA ASN A 267 -14.26 12.74 28.36
C ASN A 267 -15.20 13.96 28.26
N LYS A 268 -16.46 13.74 28.67
CA LYS A 268 -17.54 14.74 28.62
C LYS A 268 -17.60 15.68 29.84
N ASP A 269 -16.68 15.57 30.78
CA ASP A 269 -16.81 16.25 32.09
C ASP A 269 -16.19 17.66 32.16
N ASN A 270 -15.82 18.29 31.03
CA ASN A 270 -15.21 19.63 31.04
C ASN A 270 -15.94 20.71 30.20
N VAL A 271 -17.17 20.48 29.75
CA VAL A 271 -17.93 21.47 28.94
C VAL A 271 -18.87 22.36 29.80
N SER A 272 -18.91 22.20 31.12
CA SER A 272 -19.82 22.96 32.00
C SER A 272 -19.24 24.23 32.64
N ARG A 273 -18.10 24.78 32.17
CA ARG A 273 -17.46 25.96 32.80
C ARG A 273 -17.23 27.21 31.93
N CYS A 274 -17.85 27.30 30.76
CA CYS A 274 -17.78 28.51 29.93
C CYS A 274 -19.15 29.12 29.62
N THR A 275 -20.04 29.20 30.62
CA THR A 275 -21.21 30.09 30.61
C THR A 275 -21.43 30.64 32.01
N SER A 276 -20.63 31.65 32.36
CA SER A 276 -20.90 32.62 33.44
C SER A 276 -20.07 33.86 33.17
#